data_AF-A0A7Y1GGB8-F1
#
_entry.id   AF-A0A7Y1GGB8-F1
#
_cell.length_a   1.000
_cell.length_b   1.000
_cell.length_c   1.000
_cell.angle_alpha   90.00
_cell.angle_beta   90.00
_cell.angle_gamma   90.00
#
_symmetry.space_group_name_H-M   'P 1'
#
loop_
_entity.id
_entity.type
_entity.pdbx_description
1 polymer ?
#
loop_
_entity_poly.entity_id
_entity_poly.type
_entity_poly.pdbx_seq_one_letter_code
_entity_poly.pdbx_strand_id
1 'polypeptide(L)'
;MGAWLSNISLKYKFWAVNAVAFVTTLLLVLYAVQLEQQARSQTAQAAAHSQALLLNAWPAGQPLPTDEHLLTFSQGQTPSFNDQALPELNGANGWIEINHMPLFGTNPLLGAEVVHRADGQQVAVLAHAPSLAQVFSDRFTNYAAAVFILMFAMLCASQLLIRFLLSQLNTLKDVMLHVEKTGDLSARVPLSCKDEVGQMASAFNAMQAGYQRVVNTVANTARQLDQGAARLASSMNDVRHGMLGQQSETDQAATAINEMSATVYHIAQHAGATRDLSQTADTLAGTGHEVVGRVQKSIAGLSSGVQQTAEMIQKLAEDSQKINGVVNVIHSIAEQTNLLAPNAA
;
A
#
# COMPACT_ATOMS: atom_id res chain seq x y z
N MET A 1 23.50 -4.09 -30.64
CA MET A 1 23.99 -2.70 -30.84
C MET A 1 23.29 -1.62 -29.99
N GLY A 2 22.36 -1.95 -29.07
CA GLY A 2 21.52 -0.94 -28.40
C GLY A 2 22.01 -0.35 -27.07
N ALA A 3 22.95 -1.00 -26.37
CA ALA A 3 23.33 -0.60 -25.00
C ALA A 3 24.20 0.65 -24.92
N TRP A 4 24.97 0.98 -25.95
CA TRP A 4 25.81 2.19 -25.94
C TRP A 4 24.98 3.47 -26.10
N LEU A 5 23.84 3.39 -26.79
CA LEU A 5 22.96 4.53 -27.01
C LEU A 5 22.07 4.86 -25.81
N SER A 6 21.81 3.93 -24.88
CA SER A 6 20.86 4.19 -23.78
C SER A 6 21.36 5.28 -22.83
N ASN A 7 22.64 5.25 -22.45
CA ASN A 7 23.23 6.17 -21.46
C ASN A 7 23.67 7.53 -22.02
N ILE A 8 23.58 7.71 -23.33
CA ILE A 8 23.92 8.98 -23.97
C ILE A 8 22.82 10.01 -23.66
N SER A 9 23.22 11.18 -23.16
CA SER A 9 22.30 12.30 -22.90
C SER A 9 21.50 12.64 -24.16
N LEU A 10 20.22 12.95 -23.97
CA LEU A 10 19.26 13.23 -25.05
C LEU A 10 19.82 14.24 -26.07
N LYS A 11 20.57 15.25 -25.60
CA LYS A 11 21.21 16.27 -26.44
C LYS A 11 22.13 15.69 -27.53
N TYR A 12 22.88 14.64 -27.22
CA TYR A 12 23.82 14.03 -28.18
C TYR A 12 23.09 13.14 -29.18
N LYS A 13 21.98 12.51 -28.78
CA LYS A 13 21.13 11.73 -29.70
C LYS A 13 20.54 12.64 -30.78
N PHE A 14 20.09 13.84 -30.41
CA PHE A 14 19.61 14.84 -31.38
C PHE A 14 20.72 15.35 -32.30
N TRP A 15 21.93 15.56 -31.78
CA TRP A 15 23.08 15.90 -32.62
C TRP A 15 23.39 14.81 -33.67
N ALA A 16 23.29 13.54 -33.30
CA ALA A 16 23.46 12.44 -34.26
C ALA A 16 22.39 12.45 -35.36
N VAL A 17 21.12 12.73 -35.01
CA VAL A 17 20.03 12.85 -36.00
C VAL A 17 20.26 14.04 -36.94
N ASN A 18 20.65 15.21 -36.41
CA ASN A 18 20.96 16.37 -37.23
C ASN A 18 22.15 16.11 -38.17
N ALA A 19 23.16 15.36 -37.72
CA ALA A 19 24.30 14.97 -38.55
C ALA A 19 23.89 14.04 -39.70
N VAL A 20 23.03 13.05 -39.46
CA VAL A 20 22.47 12.21 -40.52
C VAL A 20 21.66 13.04 -41.51
N ALA A 21 20.82 13.96 -41.02
CA ALA A 21 20.05 14.85 -41.87
C ALA A 21 20.94 15.72 -42.77
N PHE A 22 22.04 16.26 -42.22
CA PHE A 22 23.05 17.01 -42.98
C PHE A 22 23.68 16.18 -44.10
N VAL A 23 24.10 14.95 -43.82
CA VAL A 23 24.67 14.06 -44.84
C VAL A 23 23.62 13.74 -45.92
N THR A 24 22.37 13.47 -45.54
CA THR A 24 21.32 13.18 -46.52
C THR A 24 20.98 14.40 -47.40
N THR A 25 20.99 15.61 -46.84
CA THR A 25 20.76 16.84 -47.64
C THR A 25 21.92 17.10 -48.60
N LEU A 26 23.16 16.85 -48.19
CA LEU A 26 24.32 16.94 -49.07
C LEU A 26 24.19 15.99 -50.27
N LEU A 27 23.80 14.74 -50.03
CA LEU A 27 23.59 13.75 -51.09
C LEU A 27 22.45 14.17 -52.05
N LEU A 28 21.37 14.74 -51.53
CA LEU A 28 20.26 15.24 -52.36
C LEU A 28 20.69 16.41 -53.25
N VAL A 29 21.56 17.31 -52.76
CA VAL A 29 22.09 18.40 -53.59
C VAL A 29 22.97 17.86 -54.71
N LEU A 30 23.85 16.90 -54.41
CA LEU A 30 24.68 16.28 -55.45
C LEU A 30 23.81 15.59 -56.52
N TYR A 31 22.76 14.90 -56.09
CA TYR A 31 21.80 14.28 -57.00
C TYR A 31 21.03 15.31 -57.84
N ALA A 32 20.60 16.43 -57.24
CA ALA A 32 19.92 17.51 -57.96
C ALA A 32 20.83 18.16 -59.02
N VAL A 33 22.12 18.36 -58.71
CA VAL A 33 23.11 18.89 -59.66
C VAL A 33 23.30 17.91 -60.83
N GLN A 34 23.41 16.61 -60.55
CA GLN A 34 23.52 15.59 -61.58
C GLN A 34 22.28 15.57 -62.50
N LEU A 35 21.08 15.71 -61.92
CA LEU A 35 19.83 15.76 -62.67
C LEU A 35 19.72 17.02 -63.55
N GLU A 36 20.14 18.19 -63.05
CA GLU A 36 20.16 19.43 -63.83
C GLU A 36 21.17 19.35 -64.99
N GLN A 37 22.34 18.74 -64.77
CA GLN A 37 23.31 18.49 -65.83
C GLN A 37 22.71 17.58 -66.93
N GLN A 38 22.08 16.47 -66.53
CA GLN A 38 21.49 15.52 -67.47
C GLN A 38 20.33 16.13 -68.27
N ALA A 39 19.51 16.98 -67.66
CA ALA A 39 18.46 17.70 -68.37
C ALA A 39 19.04 18.66 -69.42
N ARG A 40 20.14 19.36 -69.09
CA ARG A 40 20.83 20.26 -70.03
C ARG A 40 21.52 19.52 -71.17
N SER A 41 22.13 18.36 -70.89
CA SER A 41 22.75 17.55 -71.94
C SER A 41 21.72 16.99 -72.92
N GLN A 42 20.58 16.52 -72.43
CA GLN A 42 19.46 16.09 -73.28
C GLN A 42 18.90 17.23 -74.12
N THR A 43 18.79 18.43 -73.54
CA THR A 43 18.33 19.61 -74.29
C THR A 43 19.30 20.00 -75.40
N ALA A 44 20.62 19.95 -75.13
CA ALA A 44 21.65 20.22 -76.13
C ALA A 44 21.63 19.19 -77.28
N GLN A 45 21.47 17.90 -76.95
CA GLN A 45 21.32 16.84 -77.93
C GLN A 45 20.07 17.05 -78.81
N ALA A 46 18.92 17.34 -78.21
CA ALA A 46 17.68 17.59 -78.95
C ALA A 46 17.79 18.82 -79.88
N ALA A 47 18.47 19.89 -79.42
CA ALA A 47 18.73 21.07 -80.23
C ALA A 47 19.62 20.74 -81.44
N ALA A 48 20.73 20.02 -81.24
CA ALA A 48 21.62 19.59 -82.32
C ALA A 48 20.89 18.70 -83.34
N HIS A 49 20.07 17.75 -82.86
CA HIS A 49 19.25 16.92 -83.74
C HIS A 49 18.27 17.75 -84.59
N SER A 50 17.57 18.73 -83.99
CA SER A 50 16.65 19.59 -84.72
C SER A 50 17.35 20.45 -85.78
N GLN A 51 18.55 20.96 -85.47
CA GLN A 51 19.36 21.74 -86.40
C GLN A 51 19.89 20.86 -87.54
N ALA A 52 20.30 19.63 -87.24
CA ALA A 52 20.78 18.68 -88.24
C ALA A 52 19.67 18.31 -89.25
N LEU A 53 18.42 18.16 -88.81
CA LEU A 53 17.27 17.94 -89.70
C LEU A 53 17.05 19.11 -90.66
N LEU A 54 17.18 20.35 -90.18
CA LEU A 54 17.07 21.53 -91.03
C LEU A 54 18.20 21.60 -92.06
N LEU A 55 19.42 21.24 -91.67
CA LEU A 55 20.58 21.22 -92.57
C LEU A 55 20.51 20.09 -93.61
N ASN A 56 19.90 18.96 -93.25
CA ASN A 56 19.61 17.88 -94.18
C ASN A 56 18.60 18.31 -95.26
N ALA A 57 17.58 19.06 -94.84
CA ALA A 57 16.59 19.64 -95.75
C ALA A 57 17.10 20.89 -96.51
N TRP A 58 18.31 21.35 -96.22
CA TRP A 58 18.88 22.55 -96.85
C TRP A 58 19.22 22.29 -98.33
N PRO A 59 18.84 23.19 -99.26
CA PRO A 59 19.00 22.99 -100.70
C PRO A 59 20.44 22.62 -101.10
N ALA A 60 20.55 21.64 -102.00
CA ALA A 60 21.84 21.26 -102.58
C ALA A 60 22.39 22.42 -103.43
N GLY A 61 23.67 22.78 -103.23
CA GLY A 61 24.36 23.84 -103.97
C GLY A 61 24.28 25.25 -103.38
N GLN A 62 23.52 25.49 -102.30
CA GLN A 62 23.63 26.72 -101.51
C GLN A 62 24.72 26.58 -100.43
N PRO A 63 25.48 27.65 -100.13
CA PRO A 63 26.46 27.61 -99.05
C PRO A 63 25.74 27.33 -97.72
N LEU A 64 26.30 26.41 -96.95
CA LEU A 64 25.84 26.15 -95.59
C LEU A 64 26.12 27.38 -94.72
N PRO A 65 25.28 27.67 -93.70
CA PRO A 65 25.58 28.69 -92.73
C PRO A 65 26.88 28.36 -92.01
N THR A 66 27.79 29.33 -91.93
CA THR A 66 28.98 29.23 -91.09
C THR A 66 28.57 29.44 -89.64
N ASP A 67 28.65 28.38 -88.84
CA ASP A 67 28.39 28.37 -87.41
C ASP A 67 29.58 27.67 -86.73
N GLU A 68 30.01 28.18 -85.57
CA GLU A 68 31.11 27.60 -84.80
C GLU A 68 30.80 26.19 -84.29
N HIS A 69 29.52 25.82 -84.26
CA HIS A 69 29.06 24.49 -83.88
C HIS A 69 28.82 23.56 -85.07
N LEU A 70 29.17 23.97 -86.30
CA LEU A 70 29.03 23.14 -87.50
C LEU A 70 30.38 22.73 -88.05
N LEU A 71 30.57 21.42 -88.22
CA LEU A 71 31.72 20.86 -88.92
C LEU A 71 31.24 20.23 -90.23
N THR A 72 31.78 20.70 -91.35
CA THR A 72 31.56 20.12 -92.67
C THR A 72 32.80 19.38 -93.11
N PHE A 73 32.66 18.12 -93.51
CA PHE A 73 33.79 17.29 -93.93
C PHE A 73 33.36 16.32 -95.03
N SER A 74 34.35 15.89 -95.83
CA SER A 74 34.11 14.90 -96.88
C SER A 74 34.07 13.50 -96.28
N GLN A 75 33.31 12.59 -96.90
CA GLN A 75 33.28 11.19 -96.48
C GLN A 75 34.71 10.59 -96.48
N GLY A 76 35.12 10.00 -95.37
CA GLY A 76 36.46 9.42 -95.19
C GLY A 76 37.51 10.39 -94.62
N GLN A 77 37.21 11.69 -94.54
CA GLN A 77 38.06 12.68 -93.86
C GLN A 77 37.78 12.65 -92.35
N THR A 78 38.82 12.60 -91.52
CA THR A 78 38.68 12.78 -90.07
C THR A 78 38.46 14.26 -89.77
N PRO A 79 37.28 14.66 -89.25
CA PRO A 79 37.08 16.04 -88.83
C PRO A 79 37.90 16.35 -87.58
N SER A 80 38.31 17.61 -87.45
CA SER A 80 38.95 18.12 -86.24
C SER A 80 38.21 19.35 -85.72
N PHE A 81 38.15 19.49 -84.40
CA PHE A 81 37.60 20.65 -83.72
C PHE A 81 38.56 21.09 -82.63
N ASN A 82 38.95 22.36 -82.61
CA ASN A 82 39.92 22.92 -81.66
C ASN A 82 41.18 22.04 -81.47
N ASP A 83 41.83 21.68 -82.59
CA ASP A 83 43.02 20.82 -82.65
C ASP A 83 42.84 19.38 -82.11
N GLN A 84 41.61 18.99 -81.79
CA GLN A 84 41.26 17.63 -81.40
C GLN A 84 40.63 16.89 -82.59
N ALA A 85 41.26 15.80 -83.02
CA ALA A 85 40.70 14.93 -84.06
C ALA A 85 39.49 14.17 -83.51
N LEU A 86 38.39 14.16 -84.26
CA LEU A 86 37.14 13.49 -83.91
C LEU A 86 36.88 12.32 -84.89
N PRO A 87 37.65 11.22 -84.80
CA PRO A 87 37.53 10.08 -85.71
C PRO A 87 36.17 9.39 -85.60
N GLU A 88 35.51 9.49 -84.45
CA GLU A 88 34.19 8.92 -84.16
C GLU A 88 33.08 9.48 -85.07
N LEU A 89 33.29 10.66 -85.66
CA LEU A 89 32.33 11.29 -86.57
C LEU A 89 32.48 10.82 -88.03
N ASN A 90 33.62 10.22 -88.39
CA ASN A 90 33.89 9.82 -89.76
C ASN A 90 33.00 8.63 -90.14
N GLY A 91 32.14 8.81 -91.15
CA GLY A 91 31.20 7.78 -91.59
C GLY A 91 30.04 7.50 -90.63
N ALA A 92 29.90 8.28 -89.55
CA ALA A 92 28.78 8.19 -88.64
C ALA A 92 27.49 8.80 -89.22
N ASN A 93 26.34 8.30 -88.76
CA ASN A 93 25.02 8.84 -89.08
C ASN A 93 24.16 8.82 -87.81
N GLY A 94 23.60 9.96 -87.43
CA GLY A 94 22.89 10.17 -86.16
C GLY A 94 23.80 10.68 -85.03
N TRP A 95 23.30 10.58 -83.80
CA TRP A 95 24.00 11.07 -82.61
C TRP A 95 25.23 10.24 -82.26
N ILE A 96 26.37 10.91 -82.12
CA ILE A 96 27.62 10.34 -81.63
C ILE A 96 28.00 11.03 -80.33
N GLU A 97 28.09 10.24 -79.26
CA GLU A 97 28.48 10.70 -77.93
C GLU A 97 30.02 10.72 -77.81
N ILE A 98 30.59 11.90 -77.55
CA ILE A 98 32.05 12.10 -77.47
C ILE A 98 32.49 12.14 -76.00
N ASN A 99 31.65 12.66 -75.10
CA ASN A 99 31.97 12.75 -73.68
C ASN A 99 30.77 12.40 -72.80
N HIS A 100 30.81 11.18 -72.24
CA HIS A 100 29.83 10.73 -71.24
C HIS A 100 30.04 11.52 -69.92
N MET A 101 29.15 12.45 -69.60
CA MET A 101 29.19 13.22 -68.35
C MET A 101 30.51 13.97 -68.07
N PRO A 102 30.77 15.08 -68.77
CA PRO A 102 31.87 15.95 -68.43
C PRO A 102 31.80 16.40 -66.95
N LEU A 103 32.80 16.03 -66.15
CA LEU A 103 32.90 16.44 -64.74
C LEU A 103 33.43 17.86 -64.60
N PHE A 104 34.36 18.25 -65.47
CA PHE A 104 35.07 19.54 -65.45
C PHE A 104 35.07 20.19 -66.85
N GLY A 105 35.45 21.47 -66.91
CA GLY A 105 35.51 22.26 -68.14
C GLY A 105 34.29 23.17 -68.35
N THR A 106 34.45 24.22 -69.14
CA THR A 106 33.37 25.17 -69.48
C THR A 106 32.73 24.79 -70.81
N ASN A 107 31.46 24.38 -70.77
CA ASN A 107 30.70 23.88 -71.92
C ASN A 107 31.49 22.89 -72.81
N PRO A 108 32.01 21.80 -72.26
CA PRO A 108 32.71 20.79 -73.05
C PRO A 108 31.81 20.17 -74.13
N LEU A 109 32.46 19.68 -75.19
CA LEU A 109 31.80 18.97 -76.27
C LEU A 109 31.19 17.67 -75.73
N LEU A 110 29.86 17.56 -75.79
CA LEU A 110 29.10 16.39 -75.34
C LEU A 110 29.08 15.30 -76.42
N GLY A 111 28.83 15.74 -77.65
CA GLY A 111 28.64 14.86 -78.81
C GLY A 111 28.32 15.68 -80.05
N ALA A 112 28.02 14.98 -81.14
CA ALA A 112 27.58 15.62 -82.37
C ALA A 112 26.51 14.80 -83.09
N GLU A 113 25.56 15.48 -83.72
CA GLU A 113 24.61 14.86 -84.65
C GLU A 113 25.19 14.90 -86.06
N VAL A 114 25.47 13.74 -86.65
CA VAL A 114 26.04 13.65 -88.01
C VAL A 114 24.96 13.32 -89.03
N VAL A 115 24.87 14.11 -90.09
CA VAL A 115 23.95 13.86 -91.20
C VAL A 115 24.69 13.87 -92.54
N HIS A 116 24.32 12.92 -93.40
CA HIS A 116 24.80 12.83 -94.77
C HIS A 116 23.94 13.65 -95.71
N ARG A 117 24.56 14.55 -96.46
CA ARG A 117 23.88 15.33 -97.50
C ARG A 117 23.99 14.64 -98.86
N ALA A 118 23.07 14.99 -99.76
CA ALA A 118 22.98 14.41 -101.10
C ALA A 118 24.18 14.76 -102.02
N ASP A 119 24.99 15.76 -101.66
CA ASP A 119 26.20 16.20 -102.36
C ASP A 119 27.47 15.43 -101.93
N GLY A 120 27.34 14.43 -101.04
CA GLY A 120 28.47 13.63 -100.54
C GLY A 120 29.23 14.27 -99.38
N GLN A 121 28.82 15.45 -98.91
CA GLN A 121 29.34 16.07 -97.69
C GLN A 121 28.65 15.49 -96.44
N GLN A 122 29.43 15.36 -95.37
CA GLN A 122 28.90 15.10 -94.02
C GLN A 122 28.90 16.41 -93.23
N VAL A 123 27.84 16.62 -92.47
CA VAL A 123 27.73 17.75 -91.55
C VAL A 123 27.51 17.21 -90.15
N ALA A 124 28.38 17.60 -89.23
CA ALA A 124 28.23 17.33 -87.81
C ALA A 124 27.82 18.60 -87.08
N VAL A 125 26.67 18.54 -86.38
CA VAL A 125 26.22 19.60 -85.47
C VAL A 125 26.73 19.28 -84.07
N LEU A 126 27.68 20.07 -83.59
CA LEU A 126 28.32 19.90 -82.29
C LEU A 126 27.40 20.38 -81.17
N ALA A 127 27.10 19.49 -80.22
CA ALA A 127 26.35 19.79 -79.03
C ALA A 127 27.30 19.99 -77.85
N HIS A 128 27.17 21.15 -77.20
CA HIS A 128 27.92 21.49 -76.00
C HIS A 128 26.96 21.57 -74.80
N ALA A 129 27.38 21.04 -73.66
CA ALA A 129 26.61 21.09 -72.44
C ALA A 129 27.53 21.43 -71.26
N PRO A 130 27.04 22.15 -70.23
CA PRO A 130 27.86 22.48 -69.08
C PRO A 130 28.30 21.21 -68.33
N SER A 131 29.53 21.24 -67.80
CA SER A 131 30.05 20.15 -66.97
C SER A 131 29.36 20.13 -65.59
N LEU A 132 29.50 19.02 -64.86
CA LEU A 132 28.95 18.89 -63.51
C LEU A 132 29.49 20.00 -62.58
N ALA A 133 30.80 20.27 -62.63
CA ALA A 133 31.44 21.33 -61.86
C ALA A 133 30.92 22.74 -62.24
N GLN A 134 30.63 22.97 -63.52
CA GLN A 134 30.06 24.24 -63.98
C GLN A 134 28.62 24.43 -63.47
N VAL A 135 27.76 23.41 -63.64
CA VAL A 135 26.38 23.43 -63.09
C VAL A 135 26.39 23.62 -61.58
N PHE A 136 27.29 22.92 -60.88
CA PHE A 136 27.49 23.08 -59.45
C PHE A 136 27.88 24.52 -59.10
N SER A 137 28.89 25.10 -59.77
CA SER A 137 29.36 26.47 -59.51
C SER A 137 28.28 27.51 -59.78
N ASP A 138 27.55 27.40 -60.90
CA ASP A 138 26.48 28.33 -61.28
C ASP A 138 25.32 28.33 -60.27
N ARG A 139 25.02 27.17 -59.69
CA ARG A 139 23.94 27.00 -58.72
C ARG A 139 24.41 26.97 -57.27
N PHE A 140 25.72 27.05 -57.02
CA PHE A 140 26.31 26.85 -55.71
C PHE A 140 25.69 27.74 -54.66
N THR A 141 25.58 29.04 -54.95
CA THR A 141 25.01 30.04 -54.03
C THR A 141 23.56 29.71 -53.67
N ASN A 142 22.75 29.28 -54.65
CA ASN A 142 21.35 28.93 -54.42
C ASN A 142 21.21 27.65 -53.58
N TYR A 143 21.96 26.60 -53.93
CA TYR A 143 21.95 25.35 -53.16
C TYR A 143 22.51 25.54 -51.75
N ALA A 144 23.61 26.28 -51.61
CA ALA A 144 24.20 26.59 -50.31
C ALA A 144 23.24 27.40 -49.42
N ALA A 145 22.57 28.41 -49.97
CA ALA A 145 21.57 29.18 -49.24
C ALA A 145 20.36 28.31 -48.83
N ALA A 146 19.85 27.47 -49.72
CA ALA A 146 18.74 26.56 -49.41
C ALA A 146 19.09 25.56 -48.31
N VAL A 147 20.27 24.91 -48.41
CA VAL A 147 20.77 23.98 -47.38
C VAL A 147 20.98 24.70 -46.06
N PHE A 148 21.57 25.89 -46.08
CA PHE A 148 21.80 26.68 -44.86
C PHE A 148 20.48 27.02 -44.15
N ILE A 149 19.48 27.50 -44.88
CA ILE A 149 18.16 27.84 -44.32
C ILE A 149 17.47 26.59 -43.75
N LEU A 150 17.47 25.47 -44.49
CA LEU A 150 16.88 24.22 -44.02
C LEU A 150 17.60 23.67 -42.78
N MET A 151 18.93 23.70 -42.78
CA MET A 151 19.75 23.23 -41.65
C MET A 151 19.55 24.12 -40.43
N PHE A 152 19.52 25.44 -40.62
CA PHE A 152 19.27 26.40 -39.54
C PHE A 152 17.87 26.20 -38.94
N ALA A 153 16.84 26.08 -39.78
CA ALA A 153 15.48 25.81 -39.34
C ALA A 153 15.38 24.48 -38.58
N MET A 154 16.03 23.43 -39.07
CA MET A 154 16.08 22.12 -38.41
C MET A 154 16.80 22.17 -37.06
N LEU A 155 17.94 22.87 -36.98
CA LEU A 155 18.69 23.06 -35.74
C LEU A 155 17.87 23.87 -34.72
N CYS A 156 17.21 24.94 -35.14
CA CYS A 156 16.32 25.73 -34.28
C CYS A 156 15.15 24.90 -33.75
N ALA A 157 14.46 24.15 -34.62
CA ALA A 157 13.36 23.29 -34.22
C ALA A 157 13.82 22.18 -33.24
N SER A 158 14.95 21.53 -33.55
CA SER A 158 15.58 20.52 -32.69
C SER A 158 15.91 21.09 -31.30
N GLN A 159 16.54 22.27 -31.25
CA GLN A 159 16.91 22.92 -29.99
C GLN A 159 15.69 23.33 -29.16
N LEU A 160 14.63 23.82 -29.80
CA LEU A 160 13.38 24.19 -29.13
C LEU A 160 12.71 22.97 -28.51
N LEU A 161 12.64 21.86 -29.26
CA LEU A 161 12.08 20.59 -28.79
C LEU A 161 12.88 20.00 -27.63
N ILE A 162 14.22 20.00 -27.71
CA ILE A 162 15.10 19.55 -26.62
C ILE A 162 14.86 20.39 -25.36
N ARG A 163 14.82 21.72 -25.50
CA ARG A 163 14.63 22.63 -24.37
C ARG A 163 13.28 22.41 -23.71
N PHE A 164 12.22 22.23 -24.51
CA PHE A 164 10.88 21.94 -24.02
C PHE A 164 10.82 20.62 -23.23
N LEU A 165 11.30 19.51 -23.81
CA LEU A 165 11.32 18.20 -23.16
C LEU A 165 12.17 18.16 -21.89
N LEU A 166 13.40 18.68 -21.96
CA LEU A 166 14.30 18.67 -20.80
C LEU A 166 13.78 19.57 -19.67
N SER A 167 13.11 20.68 -19.98
CA SER A 167 12.53 21.55 -18.94
C SER A 167 11.47 20.80 -18.13
N GLN A 168 10.56 20.08 -18.80
CA GLN A 168 9.52 19.33 -18.11
C GLN A 168 10.10 18.14 -17.32
N LEU A 169 11.02 17.39 -17.92
CA LEU A 169 11.69 16.28 -17.24
C LEU A 169 12.49 16.73 -16.02
N ASN A 170 13.19 17.87 -16.13
CA ASN A 170 13.90 18.44 -14.99
C ASN A 170 12.92 18.89 -13.89
N THR A 171 11.80 19.51 -14.24
CA THR A 171 10.78 19.89 -13.26
C THR A 171 10.26 18.68 -12.48
N LEU A 172 9.90 17.60 -13.19
CA LEU A 172 9.49 16.34 -12.56
C LEU A 172 10.60 15.77 -11.66
N LYS A 173 11.82 15.67 -12.18
CA LYS A 173 13.00 15.18 -11.45
C LYS A 173 13.29 16.00 -10.20
N ASP A 174 13.24 17.32 -10.29
CA ASP A 174 13.57 18.22 -9.19
C ASP A 174 12.53 18.10 -8.06
N VAL A 175 11.24 17.98 -8.40
CA VAL A 175 10.19 17.69 -7.41
C VAL A 175 10.39 16.30 -6.79
N MET A 176 10.72 15.28 -7.57
CA MET A 176 11.00 13.94 -7.05
C MET A 176 12.19 13.94 -6.07
N LEU A 177 13.28 14.62 -6.42
CA LEU A 177 14.45 14.77 -5.55
C LEU A 177 14.14 15.62 -4.30
N HIS A 178 13.27 16.62 -4.43
CA HIS A 178 12.81 17.41 -3.29
C HIS A 178 12.04 16.52 -2.30
N VAL A 179 11.09 15.72 -2.79
CA VAL A 179 10.34 14.75 -1.99
C VAL A 179 11.27 13.74 -1.32
N GLU A 180 12.22 13.17 -2.06
CA GLU A 180 13.19 12.19 -1.54
C GLU A 180 14.02 12.77 -0.39
N LYS A 181 14.52 14.01 -0.54
CA LYS A 181 15.39 14.64 0.46
C LYS A 181 14.64 15.16 1.68
N THR A 182 13.45 15.70 1.50
CA THR A 182 12.71 16.39 2.57
C THR A 182 11.64 15.52 3.22
N GLY A 183 11.17 14.47 2.52
CA GLY A 183 9.99 13.73 2.91
C GLY A 183 8.68 14.52 2.74
N ASP A 184 8.69 15.68 2.08
CA ASP A 184 7.48 16.49 1.87
C ASP A 184 6.52 15.79 0.89
N LEU A 185 5.56 15.05 1.43
CA LEU A 185 4.55 14.36 0.65
C LEU A 185 3.48 15.30 0.06
N SER A 186 3.50 16.59 0.41
CA SER A 186 2.58 17.61 -0.12
C SER A 186 3.02 18.19 -1.45
N ALA A 187 4.30 18.07 -1.79
CA ALA A 187 4.81 18.51 -3.07
C ALA A 187 4.07 17.84 -4.24
N ARG A 188 3.77 18.63 -5.26
CA ARG A 188 3.10 18.20 -6.49
C ARG A 188 3.86 18.72 -7.69
N VAL A 189 3.90 17.91 -8.75
CA VAL A 189 4.51 18.27 -10.02
C VAL A 189 3.52 19.14 -10.80
N PRO A 190 3.83 20.42 -11.08
CA PRO A 190 2.91 21.36 -11.72
C PRO A 190 2.98 21.25 -13.25
N LEU A 191 2.81 20.04 -13.78
CA LEU A 191 2.81 19.79 -15.23
C LEU A 191 1.38 19.50 -15.70
N SER A 192 0.90 20.28 -16.66
CA SER A 192 -0.46 20.16 -17.24
C SER A 192 -0.48 19.61 -18.67
N CYS A 193 0.65 19.09 -19.14
CA CYS A 193 0.75 18.40 -20.43
C CYS A 193 -0.06 17.09 -20.43
N LYS A 194 -0.51 16.67 -21.62
CA LYS A 194 -1.25 15.41 -21.83
C LYS A 194 -0.41 14.30 -22.48
N ASP A 195 0.86 14.60 -22.72
CA ASP A 195 1.84 13.65 -23.24
C ASP A 195 2.29 12.66 -22.14
N GLU A 196 3.26 11.82 -22.48
CA GLU A 196 3.81 10.81 -21.59
C GLU A 196 4.41 11.44 -20.32
N VAL A 197 5.03 12.62 -20.43
CA VAL A 197 5.61 13.32 -19.27
C VAL A 197 4.51 13.82 -18.33
N GLY A 198 3.43 14.36 -18.89
CA GLY A 198 2.25 14.76 -18.11
C GLY A 198 1.54 13.58 -17.42
N GLN A 199 1.47 12.43 -18.09
CA GLN A 199 0.96 11.18 -17.48
C GLN A 199 1.86 10.70 -16.33
N MET A 200 3.19 10.75 -16.49
CA MET A 200 4.13 10.44 -15.40
C MET A 200 3.97 11.41 -14.21
N ALA A 201 3.82 12.70 -14.46
CA ALA A 201 3.56 13.69 -13.42
C ALA A 201 2.24 13.43 -12.67
N SER A 202 1.18 13.08 -13.41
CA SER A 202 -0.12 12.74 -12.84
C SER A 202 -0.06 11.47 -11.99
N ALA A 203 0.60 10.42 -12.48
CA ALA A 203 0.81 9.18 -11.73
C ALA A 203 1.63 9.41 -10.46
N PHE A 204 2.68 10.22 -10.54
CA PHE A 204 3.48 10.61 -9.37
C PHE A 204 2.65 11.38 -8.34
N ASN A 205 1.84 12.35 -8.77
CA ASN A 205 0.94 13.10 -7.89
C ASN A 205 -0.11 12.20 -7.22
N ALA A 206 -0.66 11.22 -7.96
CA ALA A 206 -1.60 10.24 -7.42
C ALA A 206 -0.95 9.31 -6.39
N MET A 207 0.28 8.85 -6.66
CA MET A 207 1.09 8.07 -5.71
C MET A 207 1.32 8.85 -4.42
N GLN A 208 1.67 10.15 -4.52
CA GLN A 208 1.85 11.00 -3.34
C GLN A 208 0.57 11.20 -2.52
N ALA A 209 -0.57 11.38 -3.18
CA ALA A 209 -1.87 11.42 -2.50
C ALA A 209 -2.18 10.08 -1.79
N GLY A 210 -1.72 8.95 -2.35
CA GLY A 210 -1.75 7.64 -1.70
C GLY A 210 -0.92 7.62 -0.42
N TYR A 211 0.36 8.03 -0.49
CA TYR A 211 1.24 8.05 0.67
C TYR A 211 0.74 8.98 1.78
N GLN A 212 0.24 10.17 1.44
CA GLN A 212 -0.37 11.07 2.43
C GLN A 212 -1.55 10.42 3.17
N ARG A 213 -2.43 9.69 2.46
CA ARG A 213 -3.54 8.96 3.11
C ARG A 213 -3.04 7.88 4.06
N VAL A 214 -2.00 7.14 3.69
CA VAL A 214 -1.39 6.12 4.55
C VAL A 214 -0.82 6.77 5.81
N VAL A 215 0.00 7.83 5.67
CA VAL A 215 0.59 8.53 6.81
C VAL A 215 -0.49 9.12 7.73
N ASN A 216 -1.53 9.75 7.18
CA ASN A 216 -2.65 10.25 7.96
C ASN A 216 -3.40 9.14 8.71
N THR A 217 -3.56 7.98 8.08
CA THR A 217 -4.20 6.82 8.73
C THR A 217 -3.34 6.33 9.90
N VAL A 218 -2.03 6.19 9.71
CA VAL A 218 -1.09 5.81 10.77
C VAL A 218 -1.12 6.83 11.92
N ALA A 219 -1.10 8.13 11.62
CA ALA A 219 -1.19 9.18 12.62
C ALA A 219 -2.51 9.16 13.40
N ASN A 220 -3.63 8.86 12.72
CA ASN A 220 -4.93 8.71 13.37
C ASN A 220 -4.96 7.49 14.30
N THR A 221 -4.44 6.34 13.84
CA THR A 221 -4.36 5.12 14.65
C THR A 221 -3.46 5.31 15.86
N ALA A 222 -2.32 5.98 15.70
CA ALA A 222 -1.42 6.31 16.82
C ALA A 222 -2.13 7.18 17.88
N ARG A 223 -2.91 8.18 17.46
CA ARG A 223 -3.72 9.00 18.38
C ARG A 223 -4.80 8.20 19.09
N GLN A 224 -5.47 7.27 18.40
CA GLN A 224 -6.45 6.39 19.05
C GLN A 224 -5.81 5.45 20.06
N LEU A 225 -4.61 4.93 19.76
CA LEU A 225 -3.85 4.10 20.69
C LEU A 225 -3.45 4.89 21.95
N ASP A 226 -2.97 6.12 21.78
CA ASP A 226 -2.61 7.01 22.90
C ASP A 226 -3.82 7.30 23.79
N GLN A 227 -4.97 7.61 23.20
CA GLN A 227 -6.24 7.78 23.94
C GLN A 227 -6.66 6.49 24.66
N GLY A 228 -6.51 5.34 24.02
CA GLY A 228 -6.80 4.03 24.62
C GLY A 228 -5.90 3.74 25.81
N ALA A 229 -4.60 4.03 25.70
CA ALA A 229 -3.63 3.89 26.78
C ALA A 229 -3.96 4.81 27.96
N ALA A 230 -4.35 6.07 27.71
CA ALA A 230 -4.77 7.00 28.74
C ALA A 230 -6.02 6.52 29.49
N ARG A 231 -7.02 5.98 28.77
CA ARG A 231 -8.22 5.38 29.39
C ARG A 231 -7.87 4.17 30.24
N LEU A 232 -7.01 3.29 29.74
CA LEU A 232 -6.56 2.11 30.47
C LEU A 232 -5.84 2.50 31.77
N ALA A 233 -4.97 3.52 31.72
CA ALA A 233 -4.30 4.05 32.90
C ALA A 233 -5.30 4.58 33.95
N SER A 234 -6.35 5.29 33.50
CA SER A 234 -7.42 5.75 34.39
C SER A 234 -8.17 4.58 35.02
N SER A 235 -8.58 3.58 34.25
CA SER A 235 -9.27 2.40 34.79
C SER A 235 -8.38 1.61 35.77
N MET A 236 -7.08 1.53 35.53
CA MET A 236 -6.15 0.90 36.48
C MET A 236 -6.05 1.67 37.80
N ASN A 237 -6.17 3.00 37.78
CA ASN A 237 -6.26 3.79 39.00
C ASN A 237 -7.54 3.50 39.78
N ASP A 238 -8.68 3.35 39.09
CA ASP A 238 -9.95 3.01 39.73
C ASP A 238 -9.91 1.60 40.35
N VAL A 239 -9.35 0.62 39.62
CA VAL A 239 -9.13 -0.75 40.13
C VAL A 239 -8.23 -0.73 41.37
N ARG A 240 -7.15 0.07 41.35
CA ARG A 240 -6.29 0.23 42.54
C ARG A 240 -7.07 0.79 43.73
N HIS A 241 -7.95 1.77 43.51
CA HIS A 241 -8.77 2.33 44.57
C HIS A 241 -9.78 1.31 45.12
N GLY A 242 -10.43 0.54 44.23
CA GLY A 242 -11.32 -0.55 44.62
C GLY A 242 -10.62 -1.64 45.43
N MET A 243 -9.38 -2.01 45.07
CA MET A 243 -8.58 -2.96 45.84
C MET A 243 -8.28 -2.47 47.26
N LEU A 244 -8.02 -1.17 47.45
CA LEU A 244 -7.82 -0.61 48.79
C LEU A 244 -9.09 -0.71 49.64
N GLY A 245 -10.26 -0.51 49.04
CA GLY A 245 -11.56 -0.72 49.70
C GLY A 245 -11.76 -2.18 50.09
N GLN A 246 -11.55 -3.11 49.16
CA GLN A 246 -11.67 -4.54 49.41
C GLN A 246 -10.69 -5.05 50.47
N GLN A 247 -9.47 -4.49 50.52
CA GLN A 247 -8.52 -4.77 51.59
C GLN A 247 -9.10 -4.34 52.96
N SER A 248 -9.65 -3.13 53.05
CA SER A 248 -10.28 -2.65 54.30
C SER A 248 -11.47 -3.50 54.72
N GLU A 249 -12.32 -3.95 53.79
CA GLU A 249 -13.43 -4.87 54.09
C GLU A 249 -12.92 -6.22 54.59
N THR A 250 -11.83 -6.72 54.02
CA THR A 250 -11.19 -7.97 54.45
C THR A 250 -10.65 -7.85 55.88
N ASP A 251 -10.02 -6.71 56.23
CA ASP A 251 -9.54 -6.43 57.58
C ASP A 251 -10.68 -6.35 58.60
N GLN A 252 -11.82 -5.75 58.21
CA GLN A 252 -13.04 -5.73 59.04
C GLN A 252 -13.62 -7.13 59.22
N ALA A 253 -13.70 -7.94 58.16
CA ALA A 253 -14.17 -9.31 58.26
C ALA A 253 -13.27 -10.15 59.17
N ALA A 254 -11.95 -9.99 59.07
CA ALA A 254 -11.00 -10.65 59.97
C ALA A 254 -11.23 -10.24 61.44
N THR A 255 -11.51 -8.97 61.68
CA THR A 255 -11.86 -8.46 63.02
C THR A 255 -13.15 -9.09 63.53
N ALA A 256 -14.21 -9.12 62.71
CA ALA A 256 -15.48 -9.74 63.06
C ALA A 256 -15.34 -11.24 63.34
N ILE A 257 -14.51 -11.95 62.57
CA ILE A 257 -14.20 -13.37 62.82
C ILE A 257 -13.51 -13.54 64.18
N ASN A 258 -12.61 -12.63 64.56
CA ASN A 258 -11.95 -12.67 65.85
C ASN A 258 -12.95 -12.44 67.00
N GLU A 259 -13.85 -11.46 66.89
CA GLU A 259 -14.94 -11.23 67.86
C GLU A 259 -15.91 -12.41 67.95
N MET A 260 -16.29 -12.99 66.81
CA MET A 260 -17.11 -14.20 66.76
C MET A 260 -16.41 -15.38 67.46
N SER A 261 -15.11 -15.55 67.24
CA SER A 261 -14.33 -16.62 67.87
C SER A 261 -14.30 -16.46 69.39
N ALA A 262 -14.10 -15.23 69.88
CA ALA A 262 -14.18 -14.92 71.31
C ALA A 262 -15.60 -15.20 71.86
N THR A 263 -16.64 -14.83 71.13
CA THR A 263 -18.03 -15.09 71.52
C THR A 263 -18.32 -16.59 71.60
N VAL A 264 -17.88 -17.37 70.61
CA VAL A 264 -18.01 -18.84 70.61
C VAL A 264 -17.27 -19.45 71.81
N TYR A 265 -16.09 -18.94 72.15
CA TYR A 265 -15.36 -19.36 73.34
C TYR A 265 -16.16 -19.10 74.63
N HIS A 266 -16.72 -17.89 74.78
CA HIS A 266 -17.58 -17.56 75.92
C HIS A 266 -18.84 -18.43 75.97
N ILE A 267 -19.48 -18.70 74.82
CA ILE A 267 -20.64 -19.62 74.75
C ILE A 267 -20.26 -21.02 75.23
N ALA A 268 -19.12 -21.55 74.77
CA ALA A 268 -18.64 -22.86 75.21
C ALA A 268 -18.37 -22.90 76.73
N GLN A 269 -17.78 -21.84 77.29
CA GLN A 269 -17.55 -21.70 78.72
C GLN A 269 -18.88 -21.63 79.51
N HIS A 270 -19.85 -20.84 79.05
CA HIS A 270 -21.17 -20.73 79.68
C HIS A 270 -21.97 -22.02 79.60
N ALA A 271 -21.92 -22.73 78.46
CA ALA A 271 -22.50 -24.06 78.34
C ALA A 271 -21.87 -25.04 79.34
N GLY A 272 -20.55 -24.96 79.54
CA GLY A 272 -19.85 -25.72 80.55
C GLY A 272 -20.32 -25.43 81.97
N ALA A 273 -20.34 -24.16 82.37
CA ALA A 273 -20.84 -23.77 83.69
C ALA A 273 -22.31 -24.16 83.91
N THR A 274 -23.16 -24.03 82.88
CA THR A 274 -24.58 -24.42 82.94
C THR A 274 -24.75 -25.91 83.16
N ARG A 275 -23.91 -26.74 82.51
CA ARG A 275 -23.87 -28.19 82.73
C ARG A 275 -23.53 -28.52 84.18
N ASP A 276 -22.51 -27.87 84.73
CA ASP A 276 -22.04 -28.12 86.10
C ASP A 276 -23.09 -27.69 87.14
N LEU A 277 -23.76 -26.54 86.92
CA LEU A 277 -24.90 -26.11 87.72
C LEU A 277 -26.08 -27.10 87.63
N SER A 278 -26.39 -27.58 86.43
CA SER A 278 -27.47 -28.57 86.21
C SER A 278 -27.18 -29.87 86.95
N GLN A 279 -25.94 -30.35 86.92
CA GLN A 279 -25.51 -31.55 87.66
C GLN A 279 -25.58 -31.35 89.18
N THR A 280 -25.25 -30.15 89.66
CA THR A 280 -25.38 -29.79 91.07
C THR A 280 -26.86 -29.78 91.50
N ALA A 281 -27.74 -29.20 90.67
CA ALA A 281 -29.18 -29.16 90.93
C ALA A 281 -29.79 -30.57 90.94
N ASP A 282 -29.38 -31.45 90.02
CA ASP A 282 -29.79 -32.86 89.97
C ASP A 282 -29.37 -33.61 91.24
N THR A 283 -28.12 -33.42 91.69
CA THR A 283 -27.61 -34.00 92.94
C THR A 283 -28.41 -33.52 94.16
N LEU A 284 -28.73 -32.23 94.21
CA LEU A 284 -29.53 -31.65 95.30
C LEU A 284 -30.97 -32.18 95.27
N ALA A 285 -31.58 -32.31 94.09
CA ALA A 285 -32.90 -32.92 93.92
C ALA A 285 -32.91 -34.39 94.37
N GLY A 286 -31.86 -35.15 94.03
CA GLY A 286 -31.66 -36.52 94.53
C GLY A 286 -31.58 -36.58 96.06
N THR A 287 -30.79 -35.70 96.67
CA THR A 287 -30.71 -35.59 98.14
C THR A 287 -32.06 -35.21 98.76
N GLY A 288 -32.79 -34.27 98.13
CA GLY A 288 -34.14 -33.89 98.55
C GLY A 288 -35.13 -35.05 98.47
N HIS A 289 -35.04 -35.87 97.42
CA HIS A 289 -35.86 -37.08 97.27
C HIS A 289 -35.62 -38.08 98.41
N GLU A 290 -34.35 -38.29 98.81
CA GLU A 290 -34.03 -39.14 99.97
C GLU A 290 -34.63 -38.59 101.28
N VAL A 291 -34.59 -37.27 101.49
CA VAL A 291 -35.21 -36.63 102.65
C VAL A 291 -36.73 -36.88 102.65
N VAL A 292 -37.41 -36.67 101.53
CA VAL A 292 -38.85 -36.95 101.40
C VAL A 292 -39.16 -38.42 101.65
N GLY A 293 -38.34 -39.34 101.13
CA GLY A 293 -38.47 -40.78 101.39
C GLY A 293 -38.31 -41.13 102.88
N ARG A 294 -37.38 -40.46 103.60
CA ARG A 294 -37.28 -40.59 105.06
C ARG A 294 -38.52 -40.08 105.78
N VAL A 295 -39.04 -38.91 105.39
CA VAL A 295 -40.27 -38.34 105.96
C VAL A 295 -41.45 -39.29 105.75
N GLN A 296 -41.61 -39.87 104.55
CA GLN A 296 -42.65 -40.86 104.27
C GLN A 296 -42.56 -42.08 105.21
N LYS A 297 -41.35 -42.63 105.40
CA LYS A 297 -41.12 -43.75 106.34
C LYS A 297 -41.46 -43.37 107.78
N SER A 298 -41.07 -42.17 108.23
CA SER A 298 -41.40 -41.68 109.56
C SER A 298 -42.91 -41.51 109.74
N ILE A 299 -43.63 -40.98 108.74
CA ILE A 299 -45.09 -40.85 108.77
C ILE A 299 -45.76 -42.24 108.82
N ALA A 300 -45.30 -43.20 108.02
CA ALA A 300 -45.82 -44.57 108.06
C ALA A 300 -45.58 -45.23 109.42
N GLY A 301 -44.39 -45.06 110.00
CA GLY A 301 -44.08 -45.52 111.35
C GLY A 301 -44.96 -44.86 112.41
N LEU A 302 -45.20 -43.55 112.30
CA LEU A 302 -46.09 -42.80 113.19
C LEU A 302 -47.53 -43.31 113.09
N SER A 303 -48.03 -43.54 111.87
CA SER A 303 -49.36 -44.13 111.64
C SER A 303 -49.49 -45.52 112.27
N SER A 304 -48.45 -46.36 112.16
CA SER A 304 -48.44 -47.68 112.80
C SER A 304 -48.43 -47.57 114.33
N GLY A 305 -47.66 -46.62 114.89
CA GLY A 305 -47.65 -46.35 116.33
C GLY A 305 -49.00 -45.86 116.85
N VAL A 306 -49.70 -45.01 116.08
CA VAL A 306 -51.07 -44.56 116.39
C VAL A 306 -52.04 -45.74 116.38
N GLN A 307 -51.97 -46.62 115.38
CA GLN A 307 -52.80 -47.83 115.30
C GLN A 307 -52.59 -48.75 116.51
N GLN A 308 -51.33 -49.00 116.89
CA GLN A 308 -50.99 -49.82 118.05
C GLN A 308 -51.48 -49.18 119.36
N THR A 309 -51.42 -47.85 119.46
CA THR A 309 -51.96 -47.11 120.62
C THR A 309 -53.48 -47.26 120.69
N ALA A 310 -54.19 -47.19 119.57
CA ALA A 310 -55.63 -47.42 119.51
C ALA A 310 -56.01 -48.85 119.94
N GLU A 311 -55.24 -49.87 119.52
CA GLU A 311 -55.42 -51.26 119.97
C GLU A 311 -55.19 -51.42 121.48
N MET A 312 -54.17 -50.78 122.04
CA MET A 312 -53.93 -50.79 123.49
C MET A 312 -55.07 -50.11 124.26
N ILE A 313 -55.60 -49.00 123.75
CA ILE A 313 -56.78 -48.33 124.33
C ILE A 313 -58.00 -49.25 124.28
N GLN A 314 -58.23 -49.94 123.16
CA GLN A 314 -59.33 -50.91 123.02
C GLN A 314 -59.20 -52.06 124.02
N LYS A 315 -57.99 -52.62 124.18
CA LYS A 315 -57.72 -53.68 125.14
C LYS A 315 -57.90 -53.21 126.60
N LEU A 316 -57.48 -51.99 126.91
CA LEU A 316 -57.71 -51.36 128.21
C LEU A 316 -59.21 -51.18 128.49
N ALA A 317 -60.00 -50.82 127.47
CA ALA A 317 -61.45 -50.73 127.59
C ALA A 317 -62.09 -52.10 127.87
N GLU A 318 -61.67 -53.16 127.18
CA GLU A 318 -62.12 -54.53 127.44
C GLU A 318 -61.77 -55.01 128.86
N ASP A 319 -60.54 -54.76 129.32
CA ASP A 319 -60.10 -55.14 130.67
C ASP A 319 -60.85 -54.32 131.74
N SER A 320 -61.15 -53.04 131.48
CA SER A 320 -62.02 -52.23 132.35
C SER A 320 -63.44 -52.80 132.41
N GLN A 321 -63.96 -53.35 131.32
CA GLN A 321 -65.27 -53.98 131.25
C GLN A 321 -65.30 -55.32 132.01
N LYS A 322 -64.22 -56.11 131.94
CA LYS A 322 -64.04 -57.31 132.79
C LYS A 322 -63.98 -56.94 134.27
N ILE A 323 -63.26 -55.88 134.64
CA ILE A 323 -63.23 -55.37 136.02
C ILE A 323 -64.64 -55.01 136.46
N ASN A 324 -65.42 -54.32 135.63
CA ASN A 324 -66.82 -54.00 135.93
C ASN A 324 -67.67 -55.28 136.12
N GLY A 325 -67.44 -56.31 135.30
CA GLY A 325 -68.02 -57.65 135.49
C GLY A 325 -67.66 -58.27 136.85
N VAL A 326 -66.39 -58.21 137.26
CA VAL A 326 -65.95 -58.67 138.59
C VAL A 326 -66.58 -57.83 139.70
N VAL A 327 -66.68 -56.52 139.55
CA VAL A 327 -67.34 -55.62 140.51
C VAL A 327 -68.83 -55.97 140.64
N ASN A 328 -69.52 -56.28 139.55
CA ASN A 328 -70.92 -56.76 139.60
C ASN A 328 -71.05 -58.12 140.31
N VAL A 329 -70.08 -59.03 140.13
CA VAL A 329 -70.02 -60.28 140.91
C VAL A 329 -69.77 -59.98 142.39
N ILE A 330 -68.86 -59.06 142.73
CA ILE A 330 -68.63 -58.63 144.12
C ILE A 330 -69.90 -58.00 144.69
N HIS A 331 -70.62 -57.18 143.92
CA HIS A 331 -71.90 -56.59 144.35
C HIS A 331 -72.95 -57.68 144.57
N SER A 332 -73.04 -58.66 143.67
CA SER A 332 -73.94 -59.83 143.80
C SER A 332 -73.58 -60.71 145.00
N ILE A 333 -72.29 -60.89 145.30
CA ILE A 333 -71.82 -61.60 146.50
C ILE A 333 -72.13 -60.77 147.75
N ALA A 334 -71.92 -59.46 147.73
CA ALA A 334 -72.25 -58.57 148.84
C ALA A 334 -73.77 -58.57 149.11
N GLU A 335 -74.59 -58.63 148.06
CA GLU A 335 -76.05 -58.74 148.18
C GLU A 335 -76.51 -60.15 148.62
N GLN A 336 -75.87 -61.22 148.14
CA GLN A 336 -76.05 -62.58 148.70
C GLN A 336 -75.64 -62.64 150.18
N THR A 337 -74.56 -61.96 150.55
CA THR A 337 -74.10 -61.88 151.96
C THR A 337 -75.10 -61.09 152.80
N ASN A 338 -75.65 -59.99 152.26
CA ASN A 338 -76.72 -59.21 152.86
C ASN A 338 -78.02 -60.03 153.02
N LEU A 339 -78.33 -60.91 152.06
CA LEU A 339 -79.50 -61.80 152.10
C LEU A 339 -79.32 -63.04 153.00
N LEU A 340 -78.09 -63.51 153.24
CA LEU A 340 -77.83 -64.57 154.22
C LEU A 340 -77.91 -64.05 155.67
N ALA A 341 -77.58 -62.78 155.90
CA ALA A 341 -77.44 -62.23 157.25
C ALA A 341 -78.73 -62.27 158.12
N PRO A 342 -79.95 -62.00 157.62
CA PRO A 342 -81.14 -61.97 158.48
C PRO A 342 -81.85 -63.33 158.67
N ASN A 343 -81.52 -64.37 157.91
CA ASN A 343 -82.06 -65.73 158.15
C ASN A 343 -81.24 -66.54 159.16
N ALA A 344 -80.14 -65.96 159.67
CA ALA A 344 -79.28 -66.54 160.70
C ALA A 344 -79.19 -65.67 161.98
N ALA A 345 -80.12 -64.72 162.16
CA ALA A 345 -80.22 -63.84 163.33
C ALA A 345 -81.62 -63.90 163.97
#